data_AF-A0A2V1D5X8-F1
#
_entry.id   AF-A0A2V1D5X8-F1
#
_cell.length_a   1.000
_cell.length_b   1.000
_cell.length_c   1.000
_cell.angle_alpha   90.00
_cell.angle_beta   90.00
_cell.angle_gamma   90.00
#
_symmetry.space_group_name_H-M   'P 1'
#
loop_
_entity.id
_entity.type
_entity.pdbx_description
1 polymer ?
#
loop_
_entity_poly.entity_id
_entity_poly.type
_entity_poly.pdbx_seq_one_letter_code
_entity_poly.pdbx_strand_id
1 'polypeptide(L)'
;MVNYSGIPKGNWKKPINLNFSSTRHGEIRVPFIHYLSQPNASRPNAPLNASFPQFTLLPPELQLRIIQYCEKSTLFQLLHTSSLIRAEAAKLLFSDPKAIYWIDAKWLLEGGYSGDTLYDLEFMKYVEHLYIDFLWMHEQTWMNRADWGTYSGTEEEAVTGAYGDMDNNIKKFWGTVQHRFPRLKHVMLGDDHDRSSLQVPPIVFTKVGEMSPASIQVSLALFHRGDGSTSRRLERGVWQRRLDTYQADVDPDAKARWIKHLSWKEPLVTIPYRVLNGPVGKFQDFYIRQEQQDGQQWATRVYKIAAVEKGYLDLDTPDYSFCCSVQGCDAVFKQPEEYTSHAIETAHDKKHPLPEAFQNLFSENGERHRRLFHDISKRRISLKNWWGREGSLQRQAAKKEVIHQLENDVLLYAHDKSVLENKWLRMIHFFLGEVTCATH
;
A
#
# COMPACT_ATOMS: atom_id res chain seq x y z
N MET A 1 -0.21 19.33 -6.59
CA MET A 1 0.01 17.87 -6.73
C MET A 1 -0.97 17.34 -7.77
N VAL A 2 -0.48 16.64 -8.80
CA VAL A 2 -1.33 16.07 -9.84
C VAL A 2 -1.86 14.73 -9.32
N ASN A 3 -3.18 14.64 -9.11
CA ASN A 3 -3.79 13.37 -8.72
C ASN A 3 -3.79 12.41 -9.92
N TYR A 4 -3.73 11.10 -9.65
CA TYR A 4 -3.82 10.04 -10.68
C TYR A 4 -2.66 9.99 -11.69
N SER A 5 -1.54 10.66 -11.41
CA SER A 5 -0.39 10.68 -12.32
C SER A 5 0.29 9.31 -12.46
N GLY A 6 0.18 8.43 -11.45
CA GLY A 6 0.80 7.10 -11.40
C GLY A 6 -0.04 5.95 -11.96
N ILE A 7 -1.00 6.20 -12.87
CA ILE A 7 -1.73 5.12 -13.54
C ILE A 7 -0.75 4.29 -14.40
N PRO A 8 -0.56 2.98 -14.14
CA PRO A 8 0.41 2.16 -14.86
C PRO A 8 0.13 2.10 -16.37
N LYS A 9 1.19 2.07 -17.20
CA LYS A 9 1.04 1.82 -18.64
C LYS A 9 0.39 0.46 -18.91
N GLY A 10 -0.44 0.38 -19.93
CA GLY A 10 -1.17 -0.82 -20.32
C GLY A 10 -2.34 -1.15 -19.39
N ASN A 11 -2.77 -0.23 -18.51
CA ASN A 11 -3.86 -0.51 -17.57
C ASN A 11 -5.19 -0.84 -18.28
N TRP A 12 -5.45 -0.22 -19.44
CA TRP A 12 -6.63 -0.52 -20.27
C TRP A 12 -6.67 -1.97 -20.78
N LYS A 13 -5.52 -2.65 -20.88
CA LYS A 13 -5.46 -4.07 -21.27
C LYS A 13 -5.86 -5.01 -20.13
N LYS A 14 -5.82 -4.54 -18.88
CA LYS A 14 -6.12 -5.37 -17.70
C LYS A 14 -7.63 -5.54 -17.54
N PRO A 15 -8.10 -6.65 -16.94
CA PRO A 15 -9.49 -6.77 -16.52
C PRO A 15 -9.88 -5.64 -15.56
N ILE A 16 -11.06 -5.06 -15.76
CA ILE A 16 -11.61 -4.06 -14.85
C ILE A 16 -12.10 -4.77 -13.60
N ASN A 17 -11.53 -4.43 -12.44
CA ASN A 17 -11.96 -4.95 -11.15
C ASN A 17 -12.21 -3.81 -10.16
N LEU A 18 -13.46 -3.38 -10.07
CA LEU A 18 -13.88 -2.27 -9.21
C LEU A 18 -13.83 -2.58 -7.70
N ASN A 19 -13.41 -3.80 -7.31
CA ASN A 19 -13.17 -4.13 -5.91
C ASN A 19 -11.75 -3.77 -5.43
N PHE A 20 -10.84 -3.43 -6.34
CA PHE A 20 -9.48 -3.02 -5.97
C PHE A 20 -9.47 -1.59 -5.42
N SER A 21 -8.44 -1.27 -4.65
CA SER A 21 -8.16 0.09 -4.20
C SER A 21 -7.03 0.70 -5.03
N SER A 22 -6.86 2.01 -4.97
CA SER A 22 -5.69 2.68 -5.50
C SER A 22 -5.16 3.69 -4.50
N THR A 23 -3.96 4.22 -4.75
CA THR A 23 -3.51 5.46 -4.12
C THR A 23 -4.25 6.66 -4.72
N ARG A 24 -4.11 7.83 -4.09
CA ARG A 24 -4.54 9.11 -4.68
C ARG A 24 -3.83 9.43 -6.02
N HIS A 25 -2.68 8.80 -6.26
CA HIS A 25 -1.91 8.89 -7.50
C HIS A 25 -2.32 7.83 -8.53
N GLY A 26 -3.29 6.98 -8.24
CA GLY A 26 -3.84 6.01 -9.20
C GLY A 26 -3.06 4.71 -9.32
N GLU A 27 -2.12 4.44 -8.41
CA GLU A 27 -1.45 3.14 -8.33
C GLU A 27 -2.40 2.12 -7.69
N ILE A 28 -2.75 1.08 -8.46
CA ILE A 28 -3.68 0.03 -8.03
C ILE A 28 -3.02 -0.87 -6.97
N ARG A 29 -3.76 -1.12 -5.89
CA ARG A 29 -3.42 -2.08 -4.83
C ARG A 29 -4.45 -3.19 -4.81
N VAL A 30 -3.98 -4.42 -4.69
CA VAL A 30 -4.80 -5.62 -4.63
C VAL A 30 -5.06 -5.95 -3.17
N PRO A 31 -6.32 -5.94 -2.71
CA PRO A 31 -6.62 -6.42 -1.36
C PRO A 31 -6.20 -7.88 -1.19
N PHE A 32 -5.67 -8.24 -0.03
CA PHE A 32 -5.16 -9.59 0.24
C PHE A 32 -6.15 -10.69 -0.16
N ILE A 33 -7.43 -10.53 0.19
CA ILE A 33 -8.50 -11.49 -0.13
C ILE A 33 -8.68 -11.72 -1.64
N HIS A 34 -8.48 -10.68 -2.45
CA HIS A 34 -8.53 -10.81 -3.90
C HIS A 34 -7.29 -11.46 -4.47
N TYR A 35 -6.11 -11.18 -3.89
CA TYR A 35 -4.87 -11.85 -4.26
C TYR A 35 -4.93 -13.37 -4.01
N LEU A 36 -5.59 -13.80 -2.93
CA LEU A 36 -5.85 -15.22 -2.66
C LEU A 36 -6.74 -15.90 -3.70
N SER A 37 -7.66 -15.13 -4.29
CA SER A 37 -8.69 -15.62 -5.21
C SER A 37 -8.26 -15.57 -6.68
N GLN A 38 -7.04 -15.11 -6.98
CA GLN A 38 -6.57 -15.05 -8.36
C GLN A 38 -6.36 -16.47 -8.89
N PRO A 39 -7.05 -16.86 -9.97
CA PRO A 39 -6.87 -18.19 -10.54
C PRO A 39 -5.42 -18.33 -10.99
N ASN A 40 -4.73 -19.35 -10.48
CA ASN A 40 -3.45 -19.75 -11.03
C ASN A 40 -3.75 -20.25 -12.44
N ALA A 41 -3.26 -19.53 -13.46
CA ALA A 41 -3.54 -19.78 -14.88
C ALA A 41 -3.14 -21.19 -15.40
N SER A 42 -2.62 -22.04 -14.53
CA SER A 42 -1.98 -23.31 -14.85
C SER A 42 -2.56 -24.53 -14.13
N ARG A 43 -3.73 -24.44 -13.47
CA ARG A 43 -4.36 -25.64 -12.88
C ARG A 43 -5.70 -26.02 -13.51
N PRO A 44 -5.86 -27.28 -13.98
CA PRO A 44 -7.15 -27.76 -14.45
C PRO A 44 -8.16 -27.75 -13.28
N ASN A 45 -9.40 -27.40 -13.61
CA ASN A 45 -10.54 -27.35 -12.70
C ASN A 45 -10.77 -28.71 -12.02
N ALA A 46 -10.06 -28.96 -10.93
CA ALA A 46 -10.30 -30.12 -10.10
C ALA A 46 -11.65 -29.95 -9.38
N PRO A 47 -12.45 -31.02 -9.22
CA PRO A 47 -13.73 -30.94 -8.54
C PRO A 47 -13.55 -30.48 -7.09
N LEU A 48 -14.24 -29.39 -6.73
CA LEU A 48 -14.20 -28.71 -5.42
C LEU A 48 -14.66 -29.56 -4.21
N ASN A 49 -15.16 -30.77 -4.44
CA ASN A 49 -15.83 -31.59 -3.41
C ASN A 49 -15.07 -32.86 -2.98
N ALA A 50 -13.78 -32.97 -3.29
CA ALA A 50 -12.97 -34.08 -2.80
C ALA A 50 -12.60 -33.89 -1.32
N SER A 51 -13.33 -34.57 -0.44
CA SER A 51 -12.93 -34.74 0.97
C SER A 51 -11.67 -35.60 1.04
N PHE A 52 -10.62 -35.13 1.73
CA PHE A 52 -9.38 -35.88 1.94
C PHE A 52 -9.15 -36.17 3.45
N PRO A 53 -9.97 -37.03 4.07
CA PRO A 53 -9.93 -37.27 5.52
C PRO A 53 -8.65 -37.99 5.98
N GLN A 54 -7.87 -38.55 5.05
CA GLN A 54 -6.64 -39.28 5.34
C GLN A 54 -5.41 -38.37 5.49
N PHE A 55 -5.53 -37.06 5.24
CA PHE A 55 -4.38 -36.14 5.30
C PHE A 55 -3.61 -36.23 6.62
N THR A 56 -4.32 -36.26 7.75
CA THR A 56 -3.71 -36.31 9.09
C THR A 56 -3.08 -37.66 9.42
N LEU A 57 -3.39 -38.71 8.65
CA LEU A 57 -2.81 -40.05 8.80
C LEU A 57 -1.52 -40.21 7.99
N LEU A 58 -1.20 -39.25 7.11
CA LEU A 58 0.03 -39.29 6.34
C LEU A 58 1.24 -38.95 7.24
N PRO A 59 2.42 -39.53 6.97
CA PRO A 59 3.67 -39.05 7.54
C PRO A 59 3.85 -37.54 7.35
N PRO A 60 4.43 -36.82 8.33
CA PRO A 60 4.62 -35.36 8.26
C PRO A 60 5.28 -34.89 6.97
N GLU A 61 6.22 -35.65 6.43
CA GLU A 61 6.94 -35.32 5.18
C GLU A 61 5.99 -35.30 3.98
N LEU A 62 5.05 -36.24 3.91
CA LEU A 62 4.03 -36.27 2.86
C LEU A 62 3.01 -35.15 3.05
N GLN A 63 2.63 -34.85 4.30
CA GLN A 63 1.77 -33.71 4.60
C GLN A 63 2.42 -32.40 4.11
N LEU A 64 3.68 -32.14 4.46
CA LEU A 64 4.43 -30.97 4.03
C LEU A 64 4.53 -30.90 2.50
N ARG A 65 4.84 -32.01 1.85
CA ARG A 65 4.92 -32.08 0.38
C ARG A 65 3.58 -31.73 -0.26
N ILE A 66 2.46 -32.22 0.27
CA ILE A 66 1.13 -31.86 -0.23
C ILE A 66 0.87 -30.36 -0.05
N ILE A 67 1.17 -29.80 1.13
CA ILE A 67 0.95 -28.37 1.41
C ILE A 67 1.77 -27.50 0.45
N GLN A 68 3.00 -27.86 0.10
CA GLN A 68 3.82 -27.13 -0.87
C GLN A 68 3.19 -27.01 -2.26
N TYR A 69 2.30 -27.95 -2.62
CA TYR A 69 1.55 -27.90 -3.87
C TYR A 69 0.15 -27.31 -3.71
N CYS A 70 -0.26 -26.86 -2.52
CA CYS A 70 -1.55 -26.20 -2.33
C CYS A 70 -1.56 -24.82 -3.00
N GLU A 71 -2.72 -24.41 -3.50
CA GLU A 71 -2.93 -23.03 -3.96
C GLU A 71 -3.09 -22.07 -2.78
N LYS A 72 -2.97 -20.77 -3.03
CA LYS A 72 -2.98 -19.71 -2.00
C LYS A 72 -4.28 -19.71 -1.19
N SER A 73 -5.42 -19.86 -1.86
CA SER A 73 -6.75 -20.04 -1.24
C SER A 73 -6.78 -21.23 -0.28
N THR A 74 -6.27 -22.39 -0.70
CA THR A 74 -6.18 -23.58 0.15
C THR A 74 -5.22 -23.36 1.32
N LEU A 75 -4.03 -22.81 1.09
CA LEU A 75 -3.08 -22.48 2.16
C LEU A 75 -3.70 -21.54 3.20
N PHE A 76 -4.44 -20.54 2.74
CA PHE A 76 -5.18 -19.63 3.62
C PHE A 76 -6.28 -20.35 4.42
N GLN A 77 -7.02 -21.27 3.81
CA GLN A 77 -7.99 -22.09 4.55
C GLN A 77 -7.31 -22.99 5.59
N LEU A 78 -6.16 -23.59 5.27
CA LEU A 78 -5.40 -24.44 6.21
C LEU A 78 -4.89 -23.64 7.41
N LEU A 79 -4.50 -22.39 7.20
CA LEU A 79 -4.13 -21.44 8.27
C LEU A 79 -5.24 -21.30 9.33
N HIS A 80 -6.50 -21.29 8.89
CA HIS A 80 -7.67 -21.11 9.75
C HIS A 80 -8.24 -22.40 10.32
N THR A 81 -8.02 -23.55 9.66
CA THR A 81 -8.70 -24.80 10.00
C THR A 81 -7.86 -25.78 10.82
N SER A 82 -6.53 -25.69 10.78
CA SER A 82 -5.67 -26.65 11.48
C SER A 82 -4.49 -25.97 12.16
N SER A 83 -4.40 -26.09 13.49
CA SER A 83 -3.29 -25.55 14.28
C SER A 83 -1.96 -26.25 13.97
N LEU A 84 -2.00 -27.55 13.64
CA LEU A 84 -0.81 -28.36 13.37
C LEU A 84 -0.03 -27.86 12.16
N ILE A 85 -0.73 -27.52 11.08
CA ILE A 85 -0.13 -27.10 9.81
C ILE A 85 -0.14 -25.58 9.60
N ARG A 86 -0.75 -24.83 10.53
CA ARG A 86 -0.90 -23.37 10.44
C ARG A 86 0.42 -22.66 10.16
N ALA A 87 1.47 -23.03 10.90
CA ALA A 87 2.79 -22.41 10.75
C ALA A 87 3.37 -22.64 9.36
N GLU A 88 3.29 -23.87 8.84
CA GLU A 88 3.83 -24.21 7.52
C GLU A 88 3.01 -23.61 6.38
N ALA A 89 1.67 -23.61 6.51
CA ALA A 89 0.79 -22.94 5.57
C ALA A 89 1.05 -21.43 5.52
N ALA A 90 1.26 -20.78 6.68
CA ALA A 90 1.64 -19.38 6.76
C ALA A 90 2.96 -19.12 6.04
N LYS A 91 4.00 -19.92 6.34
CA LYS A 91 5.32 -19.76 5.71
C LYS A 91 5.22 -19.78 4.19
N LEU A 92 4.52 -20.77 3.63
CA LEU A 92 4.38 -20.95 2.18
C LEU A 92 3.51 -19.88 1.52
N LEU A 93 2.42 -19.47 2.18
CA LEU A 93 1.52 -18.46 1.66
C LEU A 93 2.20 -17.08 1.56
N PHE A 94 2.99 -16.74 2.57
CA PHE A 94 3.56 -15.39 2.72
C PHE A 94 4.97 -15.26 2.11
N SER A 95 5.62 -16.36 1.76
CA SER A 95 6.89 -16.37 1.03
C SER A 95 6.73 -16.40 -0.50
N ASP A 96 5.56 -16.05 -1.06
CA ASP A 96 5.42 -15.97 -2.52
C ASP A 96 6.30 -14.83 -3.07
N PRO A 97 7.36 -15.14 -3.85
CA PRO A 97 8.24 -14.10 -4.38
C PRO A 97 7.53 -13.15 -5.36
N LYS A 98 6.35 -13.53 -5.87
CA LYS A 98 5.53 -12.72 -6.78
C LYS A 98 4.60 -11.75 -6.05
N ALA A 99 4.46 -11.86 -4.73
CA ALA A 99 3.72 -10.87 -3.95
C ALA A 99 4.67 -9.88 -3.32
N ILE A 100 4.33 -8.59 -3.46
CA ILE A 100 4.99 -7.54 -2.69
C ILE A 100 3.95 -6.93 -1.78
N TYR A 101 4.17 -7.10 -0.48
CA TYR A 101 3.23 -6.62 0.52
C TYR A 101 3.47 -5.14 0.78
N TRP A 102 2.41 -4.35 0.81
CA TRP A 102 2.48 -2.90 0.99
C TRP A 102 2.24 -2.51 2.45
N ILE A 103 3.08 -1.61 2.98
CA ILE A 103 2.86 -0.94 4.26
C ILE A 103 3.22 0.54 4.19
N ASP A 104 2.63 1.32 5.10
CA ASP A 104 2.99 2.72 5.33
C ASP A 104 4.21 2.84 6.27
N ALA A 105 5.16 3.69 5.90
CA ALA A 105 6.42 3.87 6.61
C ALA A 105 6.28 4.55 7.98
N LYS A 106 5.23 5.36 8.20
CA LYS A 106 5.10 6.21 9.40
C LYS A 106 5.16 5.40 10.67
N TRP A 107 4.48 4.25 10.70
CA TRP A 107 4.47 3.35 11.85
C TRP A 107 5.88 2.81 12.18
N LEU A 108 6.68 2.48 11.16
CA LEU A 108 8.04 1.98 11.35
C LEU A 108 8.99 3.08 11.83
N LEU A 109 8.86 4.29 11.29
CA LEU A 109 9.61 5.47 11.73
C LEU A 109 9.32 5.82 13.20
N GLU A 110 8.09 5.59 13.65
CA GLU A 110 7.66 5.80 15.04
C GLU A 110 8.12 4.67 16.00
N GLY A 111 8.95 3.71 15.54
CA GLY A 111 9.48 2.60 16.33
C GLY A 111 8.72 1.28 16.18
N GLY A 112 7.73 1.23 15.28
CA GLY A 112 7.05 -0.01 14.93
C GLY A 112 6.26 -0.62 16.08
N TYR A 113 5.71 0.14 17.02
CA TYR A 113 4.98 -0.41 18.17
C TYR A 113 3.71 -1.17 17.74
N SER A 114 3.47 -2.35 18.29
CA SER A 114 2.32 -3.19 17.93
C SER A 114 0.98 -2.49 18.12
N GLY A 115 0.88 -1.66 19.16
CA GLY A 115 -0.28 -0.83 19.43
C GLY A 115 -0.64 0.14 18.31
N ASP A 116 0.33 0.64 17.53
CA ASP A 116 0.14 1.79 16.62
C ASP A 116 -0.20 1.41 15.17
N THR A 117 -0.20 0.11 14.85
CA THR A 117 -0.51 -0.41 13.50
C THR A 117 -1.93 -0.94 13.37
N LEU A 118 -2.44 -0.98 12.13
CA LEU A 118 -3.70 -1.67 11.78
C LEU A 118 -3.47 -3.08 11.24
N TYR A 119 -2.22 -3.43 10.94
CA TYR A 119 -1.89 -4.66 10.26
C TYR A 119 -1.77 -5.84 11.23
N ASP A 120 -2.02 -7.04 10.72
CA ASP A 120 -1.76 -8.28 11.43
C ASP A 120 -0.25 -8.51 11.55
N LEU A 121 0.28 -8.49 12.78
CA LEU A 121 1.71 -8.67 13.04
C LEU A 121 2.14 -10.13 12.94
N GLU A 122 1.24 -11.08 13.17
CA GLU A 122 1.55 -12.50 12.99
C GLU A 122 1.77 -12.81 11.52
N PHE A 123 1.01 -12.15 10.65
CA PHE A 123 1.21 -12.17 9.20
C PHE A 123 2.61 -11.66 8.81
N MET A 124 3.04 -10.54 9.37
CA MET A 124 4.30 -9.87 9.00
C MET A 124 5.55 -10.73 9.23
N LYS A 125 5.52 -11.64 10.22
CA LYS A 125 6.67 -12.50 10.55
C LYS A 125 7.12 -13.39 9.39
N TYR A 126 6.24 -13.67 8.44
CA TYR A 126 6.48 -14.58 7.32
C TYR A 126 6.69 -13.85 5.98
N VAL A 127 6.55 -12.53 5.95
CA VAL A 127 6.72 -11.72 4.74
C VAL A 127 8.19 -11.69 4.34
N GLU A 128 8.48 -12.10 3.11
CA GLU A 128 9.83 -12.04 2.54
C GLU A 128 10.06 -10.80 1.67
N HIS A 129 9.02 -10.29 0.99
CA HIS A 129 9.08 -9.16 0.06
C HIS A 129 8.12 -8.04 0.49
N LEU A 130 8.65 -6.84 0.74
CA LEU A 130 7.91 -5.72 1.33
C LEU A 130 8.12 -4.44 0.51
N TYR A 131 7.05 -3.69 0.28
CA TYR A 131 7.08 -2.32 -0.18
C TYR A 131 6.76 -1.40 1.01
N ILE A 132 7.69 -0.51 1.33
CA ILE A 132 7.56 0.49 2.38
C ILE A 132 7.29 1.84 1.72
N ASP A 133 6.08 2.34 1.93
CA ASP A 133 5.56 3.56 1.33
C ASP A 133 5.79 4.75 2.26
N PHE A 134 6.65 5.66 1.83
CA PHE A 134 6.81 6.94 2.46
C PHE A 134 5.83 7.91 1.82
N LEU A 135 5.05 8.62 2.63
CA LEU A 135 4.22 9.71 2.09
C LEU A 135 5.10 10.73 1.37
N TRP A 136 6.23 11.07 2.00
CA TRP A 136 7.30 11.91 1.47
C TRP A 136 8.58 11.60 2.23
N MET A 137 9.62 11.11 1.57
CA MET A 137 10.92 10.93 2.22
C MET A 137 11.89 12.04 1.80
N HIS A 138 12.45 12.73 2.79
CA HIS A 138 13.43 13.81 2.65
C HIS A 138 14.31 13.87 3.91
N GLU A 139 15.29 14.75 3.96
CA GLU A 139 16.25 14.84 5.07
C GLU A 139 15.60 14.95 6.46
N GLN A 140 14.56 15.78 6.64
CA GLN A 140 13.90 15.93 7.95
C GLN A 140 13.16 14.68 8.41
N THR A 141 12.87 13.73 7.51
CA THR A 141 12.32 12.42 7.89
C THR A 141 13.24 11.68 8.86
N TRP A 142 14.54 11.94 8.75
CA TRP A 142 15.59 11.25 9.50
C TRP A 142 16.26 12.13 10.57
N MET A 143 15.94 13.42 10.63
CA MET A 143 16.44 14.32 11.67
C MET A 143 15.60 14.23 12.94
N ASN A 144 16.22 14.49 14.08
CA ASN A 144 15.48 14.73 15.32
C ASN A 144 14.56 15.94 15.15
N ARG A 145 13.35 15.84 15.72
CA ARG A 145 12.33 16.88 15.61
C ARG A 145 12.76 18.24 16.18
N ALA A 146 13.67 18.24 17.15
CA ALA A 146 14.24 19.46 17.72
C ALA A 146 15.08 20.26 16.71
N ASP A 147 15.62 19.59 15.69
CA ASP A 147 16.59 20.15 14.74
C ASP A 147 15.92 20.65 13.43
N TRP A 148 14.62 20.39 13.25
CA TRP A 148 13.90 20.73 12.01
C TRP A 148 13.91 22.24 11.68
N GLY A 149 13.99 23.10 12.70
CA GLY A 149 13.97 24.56 12.54
C GLY A 149 15.35 25.23 12.54
N THR A 150 16.41 24.48 12.85
CA THR A 150 17.77 25.02 12.96
C THR A 150 18.61 24.77 11.71
N TYR A 151 18.22 23.77 10.90
CA TYR A 151 18.92 23.44 9.68
C TYR A 151 18.53 24.36 8.52
N SER A 152 19.52 25.00 7.89
CA SER A 152 19.34 25.88 6.73
C SER A 152 20.15 25.46 5.49
N GLY A 153 20.80 24.29 5.53
CA GLY A 153 21.59 23.77 4.42
C GLY A 153 20.76 23.00 3.38
N THR A 154 21.44 22.40 2.42
CA THR A 154 20.88 21.57 1.35
C THR A 154 20.61 20.12 1.81
N GLU A 155 19.80 19.34 1.10
CA GLU A 155 19.60 17.89 1.40
C GLU A 155 20.95 17.13 1.37
N GLU A 156 21.83 17.47 0.42
CA GLU A 156 23.15 16.83 0.25
C GLU A 156 24.07 17.08 1.45
N GLU A 157 24.13 18.31 1.96
CA GLU A 157 24.91 18.66 3.16
C GLU A 157 24.37 17.93 4.40
N ALA A 158 23.04 17.84 4.55
CA ALA A 158 22.41 17.17 5.68
C ALA A 158 22.74 15.68 5.68
N VAL A 159 22.62 15.04 4.52
CA VAL A 159 22.80 13.59 4.36
C VAL A 159 24.28 13.21 4.44
N THR A 160 25.17 13.99 3.83
CA THR A 160 26.62 13.73 3.86
C THR A 160 27.20 14.01 5.25
N GLY A 161 26.72 15.05 5.92
CA GLY A 161 27.15 15.41 7.28
C GLY A 161 26.45 14.61 8.39
N ALA A 162 25.50 13.73 8.06
CA ALA A 162 24.66 13.00 9.02
C ALA A 162 23.99 13.93 10.06
N TYR A 163 23.52 15.09 9.62
CA TYR A 163 22.94 16.13 10.48
C TYR A 163 21.72 15.61 11.25
N GLY A 164 21.54 16.07 12.50
CA GLY A 164 20.37 15.75 13.31
C GLY A 164 20.24 14.27 13.70
N ASP A 165 21.39 13.60 13.88
CA ASP A 165 21.48 12.18 14.23
C ASP A 165 20.90 11.22 13.17
N MET A 166 20.92 11.66 11.90
CA MET A 166 20.34 10.96 10.76
C MET A 166 20.77 9.49 10.65
N ASP A 167 22.08 9.21 10.76
CA ASP A 167 22.60 7.85 10.62
C ASP A 167 22.06 6.91 11.71
N ASN A 168 21.91 7.39 12.95
CA ASN A 168 21.35 6.58 14.03
C ASN A 168 19.84 6.37 13.87
N ASN A 169 19.12 7.38 13.39
CA ASN A 169 17.69 7.25 13.08
C ASN A 169 17.44 6.25 11.93
N ILE A 170 18.29 6.25 10.89
CA ILE A 170 18.25 5.26 9.80
C ILE A 170 18.55 3.86 10.33
N LYS A 171 19.58 3.69 11.17
CA LYS A 171 19.89 2.40 11.81
C LYS A 171 18.73 1.89 12.67
N LYS A 172 18.12 2.78 13.45
CA LYS A 172 16.96 2.45 14.30
C LYS A 172 15.75 2.01 13.47
N PHE A 173 15.50 2.67 12.34
CA PHE A 173 14.47 2.26 11.39
C PHE A 173 14.75 0.84 10.87
N TRP A 174 15.96 0.56 10.39
CA TRP A 174 16.30 -0.78 9.90
C TRP A 174 16.24 -1.84 10.99
N GLY A 175 16.67 -1.53 12.22
CA GLY A 175 16.50 -2.42 13.37
C GLY A 175 15.02 -2.71 13.65
N THR A 176 14.15 -1.71 13.53
CA THR A 176 12.70 -1.87 13.66
C THR A 176 12.14 -2.75 12.55
N VAL A 177 12.55 -2.55 11.29
CA VAL A 177 12.16 -3.37 10.14
C VAL A 177 12.57 -4.83 10.37
N GLN A 178 13.82 -5.11 10.73
CA GLN A 178 14.28 -6.48 10.98
C GLN A 178 13.53 -7.14 12.14
N HIS A 179 13.26 -6.39 13.20
CA HIS A 179 12.52 -6.90 14.36
C HIS A 179 11.08 -7.29 13.99
N ARG A 180 10.41 -6.50 13.14
CA ARG A 180 9.02 -6.75 12.72
C ARG A 180 8.88 -7.74 11.56
N PHE A 181 9.90 -7.83 10.72
CA PHE A 181 9.94 -8.69 9.54
C PHE A 181 11.20 -9.57 9.58
N PRO A 182 11.27 -10.56 10.49
CA PRO A 182 12.47 -11.38 10.70
C PRO A 182 12.88 -12.23 9.48
N ARG A 183 11.97 -12.45 8.53
CA ARG A 183 12.21 -13.22 7.31
C ARG A 183 12.38 -12.37 6.06
N LEU A 184 12.46 -11.05 6.22
CA LEU A 184 12.53 -10.13 5.11
C LEU A 184 13.82 -10.33 4.31
N LYS A 185 13.66 -10.48 2.99
CA LYS A 185 14.76 -10.65 2.04
C LYS A 185 14.84 -9.49 1.06
N HIS A 186 13.69 -8.97 0.63
CA HIS A 186 13.61 -7.89 -0.34
C HIS A 186 12.74 -6.74 0.16
N VAL A 187 13.27 -5.53 0.05
CA VAL A 187 12.55 -4.30 0.42
C VAL A 187 12.57 -3.32 -0.75
N MET A 188 11.40 -2.84 -1.13
CA MET A 188 11.23 -1.69 -1.99
C MET A 188 10.91 -0.46 -1.15
N LEU A 189 11.74 0.57 -1.20
CA LEU A 189 11.46 1.88 -0.60
C LEU A 189 10.90 2.80 -1.69
N GLY A 190 9.75 3.41 -1.45
CA GLY A 190 9.16 4.33 -2.42
C GLY A 190 8.41 5.47 -1.76
N ASP A 191 8.17 6.53 -2.53
CA ASP A 191 7.18 7.54 -2.19
C ASP A 191 6.33 7.88 -3.41
N ASP A 192 5.35 8.75 -3.17
CA ASP A 192 4.40 9.19 -4.18
C ASP A 192 4.77 10.58 -4.78
N HIS A 193 5.99 11.07 -4.54
CA HIS A 193 6.43 12.39 -5.00
C HIS A 193 6.97 12.33 -6.44
N ASP A 194 6.71 13.40 -7.21
CA ASP A 194 7.28 13.56 -8.55
C ASP A 194 8.79 13.82 -8.44
N ARG A 195 9.61 12.84 -8.79
CA ARG A 195 11.09 12.92 -8.81
C ARG A 195 11.64 13.08 -10.23
N SER A 196 10.83 13.57 -11.18
CA SER A 196 11.21 13.68 -12.61
C SER A 196 12.44 14.54 -12.90
N SER A 197 12.78 15.47 -12.02
CA SER A 197 13.97 16.30 -12.18
C SER A 197 15.27 15.52 -11.98
N LEU A 198 15.19 14.30 -11.43
CA LEU A 198 16.36 13.53 -11.01
C LEU A 198 16.57 12.33 -11.94
N GLN A 199 17.76 12.24 -12.54
CA GLN A 199 18.18 11.07 -13.31
C GLN A 199 18.63 9.91 -12.39
N VAL A 200 19.05 10.25 -11.18
CA VAL A 200 19.50 9.33 -10.13
C VAL A 200 18.55 9.41 -8.94
N PRO A 201 18.44 8.35 -8.10
CA PRO A 201 17.64 8.44 -6.89
C PRO A 201 18.13 9.57 -5.96
N PRO A 202 17.24 10.23 -5.19
CA PRO A 202 17.64 11.24 -4.22
C PRO A 202 18.64 10.68 -3.21
N ILE A 203 19.59 11.51 -2.76
CA ILE A 203 20.69 11.09 -1.88
C ILE A 203 20.19 10.52 -0.55
N VAL A 204 19.06 10.99 -0.04
CA VAL A 204 18.42 10.43 1.15
C VAL A 204 17.97 8.98 0.93
N PHE A 205 17.41 8.65 -0.24
CA PHE A 205 17.00 7.26 -0.56
C PHE A 205 18.21 6.35 -0.71
N THR A 206 19.27 6.82 -1.38
CA THR A 206 20.49 6.04 -1.56
C THR A 206 21.14 5.76 -0.22
N LYS A 207 21.27 6.77 0.66
CA LYS A 207 21.81 6.62 2.01
C LYS A 207 21.01 5.60 2.84
N VAL A 208 19.69 5.72 2.87
CA VAL A 208 18.83 4.78 3.61
C VAL A 208 18.98 3.35 3.08
N GLY A 209 18.97 3.18 1.75
CA GLY A 209 19.16 1.88 1.12
C GLY A 209 20.57 1.31 1.29
N GLU A 210 21.59 2.15 1.40
CA GLU A 210 22.98 1.75 1.62
C GLU A 210 23.25 1.28 3.04
N MET A 211 22.53 1.85 4.01
CA MET A 211 22.58 1.48 5.43
C MET A 211 21.69 0.28 5.78
N SER A 212 21.08 -0.37 4.79
CA SER A 212 20.28 -1.56 5.04
C SER A 212 21.16 -2.72 5.54
N PRO A 213 20.60 -3.62 6.36
CA PRO A 213 21.28 -4.85 6.74
C PRO A 213 21.69 -5.67 5.51
N ALA A 214 22.85 -6.33 5.57
CA ALA A 214 23.39 -7.11 4.45
C ALA A 214 22.47 -8.29 4.03
N SER A 215 21.61 -8.77 4.93
CA SER A 215 20.63 -9.82 4.64
C SER A 215 19.41 -9.34 3.86
N ILE A 216 19.24 -8.03 3.69
CA ILE A 216 18.09 -7.42 3.02
C ILE A 216 18.57 -6.75 1.73
N GLN A 217 18.05 -7.23 0.60
CA GLN A 217 18.22 -6.56 -0.68
C GLN A 217 17.24 -5.39 -0.78
N VAL A 218 17.77 -4.18 -0.96
CA VAL A 218 16.95 -2.96 -1.12
C VAL A 218 16.86 -2.54 -2.59
N SER A 219 15.67 -2.10 -2.98
CA SER A 219 15.39 -1.42 -4.24
C SER A 219 14.64 -0.12 -3.95
N LEU A 220 14.78 0.87 -4.82
CA LEU A 220 14.08 2.15 -4.70
C LEU A 220 13.02 2.21 -5.79
N ALA A 221 11.79 2.59 -5.48
CA ALA A 221 10.66 2.57 -6.39
C ALA A 221 10.01 3.96 -6.44
N LEU A 222 10.52 4.84 -7.31
CA LEU A 222 10.21 6.28 -7.32
C LEU A 222 9.47 6.70 -8.59
N PHE A 223 8.59 7.68 -8.47
CA PHE A 223 7.93 8.27 -9.63
C PHE A 223 8.84 9.22 -10.39
N HIS A 224 8.89 9.06 -11.71
CA HIS A 224 9.55 9.97 -12.64
C HIS A 224 8.70 10.14 -13.90
N ARG A 225 8.90 11.21 -14.66
CA ARG A 225 8.31 11.39 -15.99
C ARG A 225 8.97 10.40 -16.94
N GLY A 226 8.16 9.76 -17.78
CA GLY A 226 8.67 8.92 -18.86
C GLY A 226 9.57 9.73 -19.80
N ASP A 227 10.59 9.06 -20.35
CA ASP A 227 11.53 9.69 -21.29
C ASP A 227 10.76 10.26 -22.50
N GLY A 228 10.95 11.55 -22.77
CA GLY A 228 10.36 12.23 -23.93
C GLY A 228 8.86 12.57 -23.81
N SER A 229 8.23 12.34 -22.66
CA SER A 229 6.82 12.66 -22.46
C SER A 229 6.63 14.08 -21.91
N THR A 230 5.93 14.94 -22.66
CA THR A 230 5.38 16.21 -22.12
C THR A 230 4.25 15.95 -21.12
N SER A 231 3.77 14.71 -21.00
CA SER A 231 2.64 14.38 -20.17
C SER A 231 2.93 14.52 -18.67
N ARG A 232 1.90 14.89 -17.91
CA ARG A 232 1.91 14.86 -16.43
C ARG A 232 1.86 13.45 -15.85
N ARG A 233 1.76 12.41 -16.69
CA ARG A 233 1.82 11.03 -16.25
C ARG A 233 3.21 10.67 -15.73
N LEU A 234 3.23 10.07 -14.55
CA LEU A 234 4.42 9.56 -13.88
C LEU A 234 4.50 8.04 -14.06
N GLU A 235 5.72 7.55 -14.19
CA GLU A 235 6.07 6.14 -14.22
C GLU A 235 6.86 5.80 -12.97
N ARG A 236 6.58 4.64 -12.37
CA ARG A 236 7.38 4.15 -11.25
C ARG A 236 8.62 3.46 -11.81
N GLY A 237 9.76 4.15 -11.71
CA GLY A 237 11.08 3.58 -11.96
C GLY A 237 11.50 2.74 -10.77
N VAL A 238 12.24 1.66 -11.03
CA VAL A 238 12.88 0.87 -9.97
C VAL A 238 14.37 1.02 -10.10
N TRP A 239 15.08 1.30 -9.02
CA TRP A 239 16.53 1.33 -8.96
C TRP A 239 17.02 0.24 -8.03
N GLN A 240 18.06 -0.47 -8.45
CA GLN A 240 18.70 -1.52 -7.68
C GLN A 240 20.16 -1.18 -7.46
N ARG A 241 20.64 -1.45 -6.25
CA ARG A 241 22.06 -1.35 -5.93
C ARG A 241 22.78 -2.52 -6.59
N ARG A 242 23.76 -2.23 -7.44
CA ARG A 242 24.65 -3.23 -8.04
C ARG A 242 26.10 -2.87 -7.76
N LEU A 243 26.89 -3.89 -7.44
CA LEU A 243 28.34 -3.78 -7.44
C LEU A 243 28.80 -3.78 -8.90
N ASP A 244 29.69 -2.86 -9.24
CA ASP A 244 30.28 -2.82 -10.57
C ASP A 244 31.30 -3.97 -10.69
N THR A 245 30.83 -5.13 -11.15
CA THR A 245 31.61 -6.37 -11.19
C THR A 245 32.84 -6.29 -12.08
N TYR A 246 32.84 -5.43 -13.11
CA TYR A 246 34.02 -5.21 -13.95
C TYR A 246 35.10 -4.39 -13.24
N GLN A 247 34.72 -3.51 -12.32
CA GLN A 247 35.66 -2.71 -11.54
C GLN A 247 36.06 -3.39 -10.22
N ALA A 248 35.25 -4.29 -9.67
CA ALA A 248 35.53 -4.95 -8.39
C ALA A 248 36.85 -5.76 -8.39
N ASP A 249 37.27 -6.29 -9.54
CA ASP A 249 38.54 -7.02 -9.68
C ASP A 249 39.75 -6.08 -9.81
N VAL A 250 39.53 -4.80 -10.15
CA VAL A 250 40.58 -3.81 -10.44
C VAL A 250 40.71 -2.76 -9.34
N ASP A 251 39.60 -2.41 -8.70
CA ASP A 251 39.50 -1.38 -7.67
C ASP A 251 38.68 -1.91 -6.48
N PRO A 252 39.33 -2.29 -5.37
CA PRO A 252 38.63 -2.73 -4.16
C PRO A 252 37.77 -1.61 -3.53
N ASP A 253 37.95 -0.34 -3.94
CA ASP A 253 37.14 0.80 -3.51
C ASP A 253 35.97 1.08 -4.46
N ALA A 254 35.69 0.19 -5.43
CA ALA A 254 34.57 0.33 -6.37
C ALA A 254 33.23 0.47 -5.62
N LYS A 255 32.71 1.70 -5.59
CA LYS A 255 31.43 2.01 -4.94
C LYS A 255 30.28 1.37 -5.71
N ALA A 256 29.40 0.68 -4.98
CA ALA A 256 28.13 0.22 -5.52
C ALA A 256 27.35 1.39 -6.14
N ARG A 257 26.69 1.15 -7.27
CA ARG A 257 25.90 2.17 -7.97
C ARG A 257 24.43 1.77 -8.01
N TRP A 258 23.56 2.78 -8.00
CA TRP A 258 22.13 2.61 -8.18
C TRP A 258 21.80 2.62 -9.66
N ILE A 259 21.40 1.46 -10.19
CA ILE A 259 21.10 1.29 -11.61
C ILE A 259 19.59 1.16 -11.77
N LYS A 260 19.04 1.92 -12.71
CA LYS A 260 17.63 1.82 -13.09
C LYS A 260 17.37 0.44 -13.68
N HIS A 261 16.52 -0.33 -13.01
CA HIS A 261 16.04 -1.63 -13.42
C HIS A 261 14.73 -1.49 -14.22
N LEU A 262 14.38 -2.52 -14.97
CA LEU A 262 13.08 -2.60 -15.64
C LEU A 262 11.94 -2.43 -14.64
N SER A 263 10.87 -1.79 -15.14
CA SER A 263 9.67 -1.51 -14.36
C SER A 263 9.10 -2.79 -13.77
N TRP A 264 8.73 -2.66 -12.51
CA TRP A 264 8.12 -3.72 -11.74
C TRP A 264 6.66 -3.94 -12.17
N LYS A 265 6.24 -5.20 -12.25
CA LYS A 265 4.95 -5.61 -12.83
C LYS A 265 4.05 -6.34 -11.84
N GLU A 266 4.61 -6.81 -10.73
CA GLU A 266 3.92 -7.57 -9.73
C GLU A 266 2.93 -6.66 -8.97
N PRO A 267 1.78 -7.20 -8.53
CA PRO A 267 0.80 -6.41 -7.80
C PRO A 267 1.29 -6.05 -6.40
N LEU A 268 0.98 -4.82 -5.97
CA LEU A 268 0.99 -4.47 -4.55
C LEU A 268 -0.15 -5.15 -3.83
N VAL A 269 0.17 -5.96 -2.83
CA VAL A 269 -0.83 -6.63 -2.01
C VAL A 269 -0.94 -5.88 -0.68
N THR A 270 -2.14 -5.43 -0.31
CA THR A 270 -2.34 -4.82 1.01
C THR A 270 -2.26 -5.90 2.08
N ILE A 271 -1.52 -5.67 3.17
CA ILE A 271 -1.49 -6.60 4.30
C ILE A 271 -2.87 -6.70 4.95
N PRO A 272 -3.33 -7.90 5.36
CA PRO A 272 -4.57 -8.04 6.11
C PRO A 272 -4.53 -7.24 7.41
N TYR A 273 -5.65 -6.61 7.73
CA TYR A 273 -5.80 -5.90 8.97
C TYR A 273 -6.00 -6.88 10.13
N ARG A 274 -5.48 -6.51 11.30
CA ARG A 274 -5.78 -7.25 12.52
C ARG A 274 -7.23 -7.05 12.94
N VAL A 275 -7.81 -8.06 13.57
CA VAL A 275 -9.15 -7.98 14.14
C VAL A 275 -9.02 -7.70 15.63
N LEU A 276 -9.53 -6.54 16.07
CA LEU A 276 -9.63 -6.21 17.48
C LEU A 276 -11.09 -6.14 17.91
N ASN A 277 -11.33 -6.48 19.18
CA ASN A 277 -12.64 -6.39 19.81
C ASN A 277 -12.78 -5.07 20.59
N GLY A 278 -13.92 -4.85 21.24
CA GLY A 278 -14.14 -3.70 22.12
C GLY A 278 -14.24 -2.34 21.39
N PRO A 279 -14.25 -1.22 22.15
CA PRO A 279 -14.36 0.12 21.56
C PRO A 279 -13.26 0.50 20.59
N VAL A 280 -12.00 0.18 20.90
CA VAL A 280 -10.87 0.48 20.01
C VAL A 280 -11.00 -0.31 18.72
N GLY A 281 -11.39 -1.58 18.81
CA GLY A 281 -11.64 -2.43 17.63
C GLY A 281 -12.77 -1.91 16.75
N LYS A 282 -13.89 -1.46 17.35
CA LYS A 282 -14.98 -0.82 16.59
C LYS A 282 -14.54 0.44 15.86
N PHE A 283 -13.71 1.28 16.50
CA PHE A 283 -13.16 2.47 15.85
C PHE A 283 -12.19 2.11 14.72
N GLN A 284 -11.31 1.13 14.92
CA GLN A 284 -10.40 0.65 13.88
C GLN A 284 -11.16 0.06 12.68
N ASP A 285 -12.19 -0.77 12.89
CA ASP A 285 -13.03 -1.29 11.80
C ASP A 285 -13.68 -0.15 11.00
N PHE A 286 -14.22 0.87 11.67
CA PHE A 286 -14.73 2.06 11.01
C PHE A 286 -13.65 2.75 10.16
N TYR A 287 -12.46 2.99 10.73
CA TYR A 287 -11.36 3.66 10.06
C TYR A 287 -10.85 2.88 8.84
N ILE A 288 -10.65 1.56 8.98
CA ILE A 288 -10.25 0.66 7.89
C ILE A 288 -11.26 0.71 6.74
N ARG A 289 -12.56 0.63 7.04
CA ARG A 289 -13.62 0.68 6.01
C ARG A 289 -13.63 2.02 5.29
N GLN A 290 -13.39 3.11 6.02
CA GLN A 290 -13.28 4.44 5.43
C GLN A 290 -12.08 4.51 4.46
N GLU A 291 -10.88 4.06 4.87
CA GLU A 291 -9.72 4.03 3.98
C GLU A 291 -9.94 3.13 2.75
N GLN A 292 -10.57 1.97 2.93
CA GLN A 292 -10.92 1.08 1.81
C GLN A 292 -11.91 1.74 0.84
N GLN A 293 -12.92 2.44 1.36
CA GLN A 293 -13.90 3.17 0.55
C GLN A 293 -13.20 4.28 -0.26
N ASP A 294 -12.34 5.07 0.38
CA ASP A 294 -11.60 6.15 -0.29
C ASP A 294 -10.68 5.58 -1.39
N GLY A 295 -9.95 4.49 -1.08
CA GLY A 295 -9.14 3.77 -2.05
C GLY A 295 -9.94 3.20 -3.23
N GLN A 296 -11.13 2.65 -3.00
CA GLN A 296 -12.03 2.17 -4.06
C GLN A 296 -12.61 3.30 -4.91
N GLN A 297 -12.89 4.46 -4.31
CA GLN A 297 -13.32 5.65 -5.05
C GLN A 297 -12.22 6.13 -6.00
N TRP A 298 -10.97 6.18 -5.53
CA TRP A 298 -9.83 6.52 -6.39
C TRP A 298 -9.64 5.47 -7.49
N ALA A 299 -9.70 4.17 -7.16
CA ALA A 299 -9.60 3.11 -8.16
C ALA A 299 -10.71 3.18 -9.22
N THR A 300 -11.93 3.54 -8.83
CA THR A 300 -13.06 3.68 -9.76
C THR A 300 -12.74 4.70 -10.85
N ARG A 301 -12.06 5.81 -10.52
CA ARG A 301 -11.62 6.79 -11.52
C ARG A 301 -10.58 6.19 -12.47
N VAL A 302 -9.58 5.48 -11.93
CA VAL A 302 -8.55 4.80 -12.74
C VAL A 302 -9.18 3.81 -13.72
N TYR A 303 -10.14 3.02 -13.25
CA TYR A 303 -10.85 2.06 -14.09
C TYR A 303 -11.80 2.73 -15.08
N LYS A 304 -12.41 3.88 -14.75
CA LYS A 304 -13.22 4.64 -15.70
C LYS A 304 -12.39 5.09 -16.90
N ILE A 305 -11.19 5.60 -16.63
CA ILE A 305 -10.24 6.02 -17.67
C ILE A 305 -9.87 4.81 -18.56
N ALA A 306 -9.52 3.68 -17.93
CA ALA A 306 -9.21 2.44 -18.63
C ALA A 306 -10.38 1.87 -19.43
N ALA A 307 -11.61 1.99 -18.92
CA ALA A 307 -12.84 1.51 -19.58
C ALA A 307 -13.15 2.30 -20.85
N VAL A 308 -13.01 3.62 -20.79
CA VAL A 308 -13.13 4.49 -21.96
C VAL A 308 -12.09 4.03 -22.98
N GLU A 309 -10.80 4.12 -22.65
CA GLU A 309 -9.74 3.75 -23.58
C GLU A 309 -9.91 2.33 -24.17
N LYS A 310 -10.27 1.35 -23.34
CA LYS A 310 -10.57 -0.01 -23.80
C LYS A 310 -11.75 -0.06 -24.77
N GLY A 311 -12.89 0.55 -24.46
CA GLY A 311 -14.08 0.49 -25.32
C GLY A 311 -13.89 1.15 -26.69
N TYR A 312 -12.96 2.11 -26.78
CA TYR A 312 -12.58 2.77 -28.03
C TYR A 312 -11.52 1.94 -28.81
N LEU A 313 -10.59 1.26 -28.13
CA LEU A 313 -9.52 0.44 -28.77
C LEU A 313 -9.91 -1.01 -29.11
N ASP A 314 -10.95 -1.57 -28.47
CA ASP A 314 -11.41 -2.97 -28.66
C ASP A 314 -12.28 -3.14 -29.93
N LEU A 315 -12.45 -2.07 -30.71
CA LEU A 315 -13.12 -2.11 -31.99
C LEU A 315 -12.07 -2.46 -33.05
N ASP A 316 -12.22 -3.61 -33.72
CA ASP A 316 -11.36 -4.14 -34.80
C ASP A 316 -11.27 -3.24 -36.06
N THR A 317 -11.46 -1.93 -35.92
CA THR A 317 -11.44 -0.95 -37.00
C THR A 317 -10.02 -0.36 -37.16
N PRO A 318 -9.37 -0.55 -38.33
CA PRO A 318 -7.97 -0.16 -38.56
C PRO A 318 -7.65 1.35 -38.45
N ASP A 319 -8.64 2.24 -38.56
CA ASP A 319 -8.48 3.70 -38.54
C ASP A 319 -9.15 4.33 -37.31
N TYR A 320 -9.05 3.69 -36.15
CA TYR A 320 -9.74 4.18 -34.97
C TYR A 320 -9.06 5.43 -34.40
N SER A 321 -9.73 6.57 -34.56
CA SER A 321 -9.45 7.76 -33.77
C SER A 321 -10.73 8.18 -33.06
N PHE A 322 -10.60 8.72 -31.84
CA PHE A 322 -11.75 9.28 -31.13
C PHE A 322 -11.42 10.61 -30.48
N CYS A 323 -12.42 11.47 -30.40
CA CYS A 323 -12.29 12.78 -29.82
C CYS A 323 -12.74 12.77 -28.36
N CYS A 324 -12.16 13.67 -27.55
CA CYS A 324 -12.69 13.93 -26.23
C CYS A 324 -14.12 14.49 -26.34
N SER A 325 -15.09 13.86 -25.69
CA SER A 325 -16.50 14.30 -25.75
C SER A 325 -16.82 15.57 -24.94
N VAL A 326 -15.84 16.17 -24.26
CA VAL A 326 -16.06 17.34 -23.39
C VAL A 326 -16.12 18.59 -24.25
N GLN A 327 -17.17 19.39 -24.08
CA GLN A 327 -17.37 20.63 -24.83
C GLN A 327 -16.14 21.56 -24.75
N GLY A 328 -15.65 22.01 -25.91
CA GLY A 328 -14.48 22.87 -26.04
C GLY A 328 -13.14 22.13 -25.98
N CYS A 329 -13.14 20.79 -26.06
CA CYS A 329 -11.93 19.98 -26.11
C CYS A 329 -11.78 19.30 -27.47
N ASP A 330 -10.85 19.78 -28.29
CA ASP A 330 -10.60 19.26 -29.64
C ASP A 330 -9.53 18.15 -29.66
N ALA A 331 -9.24 17.55 -28.50
CA ALA A 331 -8.24 16.48 -28.40
C ALA A 331 -8.72 15.23 -29.16
N VAL A 332 -7.87 14.72 -30.05
CA VAL A 332 -8.09 13.50 -30.84
C VAL A 332 -7.04 12.47 -30.45
N PHE A 333 -7.48 11.26 -30.13
CA PHE A 333 -6.62 10.15 -29.71
C PHE A 333 -6.57 9.11 -30.83
N LYS A 334 -5.35 8.76 -31.25
CA LYS A 334 -5.03 7.79 -32.31
C LYS A 334 -4.21 6.62 -31.80
N GLN A 335 -3.54 6.78 -30.65
CA GLN A 335 -2.69 5.74 -30.06
C GLN A 335 -3.19 5.36 -28.66
N PRO A 336 -2.98 4.11 -28.23
CA PRO A 336 -3.19 3.74 -26.84
C PRO A 336 -2.42 4.64 -25.89
N GLU A 337 -2.99 4.88 -24.71
CA GLU A 337 -2.49 5.71 -23.61
C GLU A 337 -2.60 7.24 -23.82
N GLU A 338 -2.95 7.72 -25.02
CA GLU A 338 -3.14 9.16 -25.26
C GLU A 338 -4.35 9.71 -24.48
N TYR A 339 -5.47 8.97 -24.47
CA TYR A 339 -6.65 9.36 -23.69
C TYR A 339 -6.35 9.33 -22.19
N THR A 340 -5.68 8.28 -21.71
CA THR A 340 -5.29 8.19 -20.30
C THR A 340 -4.45 9.40 -19.87
N SER A 341 -3.46 9.78 -20.69
CA SER A 341 -2.60 10.93 -20.42
C SER A 341 -3.40 12.25 -20.39
N HIS A 342 -4.28 12.44 -21.37
CA HIS A 342 -5.20 13.58 -21.43
C HIS A 342 -6.14 13.66 -20.22
N ALA A 343 -6.70 12.53 -19.80
CA ALA A 343 -7.59 12.45 -18.64
C ALA A 343 -6.90 12.83 -17.33
N ILE A 344 -5.63 12.43 -17.16
CA ILE A 344 -4.81 12.82 -15.99
C ILE A 344 -4.61 14.35 -15.97
N GLU A 345 -4.35 14.95 -17.13
CA GLU A 345 -4.04 16.38 -17.25
C GLU A 345 -5.25 17.28 -17.09
N THR A 346 -6.38 16.89 -17.66
CA THR A 346 -7.57 17.74 -17.80
C THR A 346 -8.71 17.35 -16.85
N ALA A 347 -8.67 16.16 -16.28
CA ALA A 347 -9.78 15.55 -15.54
C ALA A 347 -11.09 15.43 -16.32
N HIS A 348 -11.03 15.40 -17.66
CA HIS A 348 -12.18 15.27 -18.54
C HIS A 348 -12.89 13.91 -18.43
N ASP A 349 -12.21 12.89 -17.89
CA ASP A 349 -12.79 11.58 -17.56
C ASP A 349 -14.03 11.68 -16.66
N LYS A 350 -14.14 12.73 -15.83
CA LYS A 350 -15.32 12.96 -14.98
C LYS A 350 -16.59 13.19 -15.79
N LYS A 351 -16.49 13.89 -16.92
CA LYS A 351 -17.61 14.27 -17.80
C LYS A 351 -17.75 13.37 -19.03
N HIS A 352 -16.69 12.64 -19.40
CA HIS A 352 -16.74 11.72 -20.52
C HIS A 352 -17.75 10.59 -20.26
N PRO A 353 -18.64 10.27 -21.23
CA PRO A 353 -19.55 9.15 -21.11
C PRO A 353 -18.76 7.84 -21.11
N LEU A 354 -19.30 6.84 -20.39
CA LEU A 354 -18.78 5.49 -20.41
C LEU A 354 -19.26 4.76 -21.67
N PRO A 355 -18.41 3.94 -22.31
CA PRO A 355 -18.86 3.02 -23.35
C PRO A 355 -19.98 2.11 -22.83
N GLU A 356 -20.95 1.81 -23.69
CA GLU A 356 -22.18 1.07 -23.34
C GLU A 356 -21.88 -0.24 -22.59
N ALA A 357 -20.88 -1.00 -23.07
CA ALA A 357 -20.43 -2.26 -22.47
C ALA A 357 -20.04 -2.16 -20.98
N PHE A 358 -19.67 -0.96 -20.49
CA PHE A 358 -19.26 -0.74 -19.11
C PHE A 358 -20.30 0.01 -18.27
N GLN A 359 -21.38 0.54 -18.85
CA GLN A 359 -22.34 1.38 -18.13
C GLN A 359 -22.99 0.65 -16.94
N ASN A 360 -23.46 -0.59 -17.16
CA ASN A 360 -24.08 -1.40 -16.10
C ASN A 360 -23.09 -1.68 -14.96
N LEU A 361 -21.86 -2.08 -15.29
CA LEU A 361 -20.81 -2.39 -14.31
C LEU A 361 -20.51 -1.19 -13.39
N PHE A 362 -20.37 0.01 -13.96
CA PHE A 362 -20.09 1.22 -13.16
C PHE A 362 -21.33 1.74 -12.42
N SER A 363 -22.53 1.55 -12.97
CA SER A 363 -23.80 1.86 -12.29
C SER A 363 -23.96 1.01 -11.03
N GLU A 364 -23.80 -0.32 -11.15
CA GLU A 364 -23.86 -1.26 -10.02
C GLU A 364 -22.81 -0.93 -8.95
N ASN A 365 -21.59 -0.57 -9.37
CA ASN A 365 -20.55 -0.13 -8.46
C ASN A 365 -20.90 1.18 -7.76
N GLY A 366 -21.55 2.13 -8.46
CA GLY A 366 -22.10 3.35 -7.89
C GLY A 366 -23.08 3.04 -6.75
N GLU A 367 -24.02 2.13 -6.99
CA GLU A 367 -24.97 1.67 -5.95
C GLU A 367 -24.26 1.03 -4.76
N ARG A 368 -23.26 0.19 -5.03
CA ARG A 368 -22.44 -0.45 -3.99
C ARG A 368 -21.73 0.61 -3.13
N HIS A 369 -21.13 1.62 -3.75
CA HIS A 369 -20.46 2.72 -3.05
C HIS A 369 -21.44 3.55 -2.22
N ARG A 370 -22.65 3.84 -2.73
CA ARG A 370 -23.69 4.54 -1.95
C ARG A 370 -24.08 3.76 -0.71
N ARG A 371 -24.27 2.43 -0.82
CA ARG A 371 -24.55 1.55 0.33
C ARG A 371 -23.40 1.54 1.34
N LEU A 372 -22.17 1.42 0.87
CA LEU A 372 -20.98 1.40 1.72
C LEU A 372 -20.81 2.73 2.48
N PHE A 373 -20.96 3.86 1.78
CA PHE A 373 -20.90 5.20 2.39
C PHE A 373 -21.97 5.39 3.47
N HIS A 374 -23.18 4.90 3.22
CA HIS A 374 -24.26 4.93 4.21
C HIS A 374 -23.95 4.09 5.44
N ASP A 375 -23.40 2.88 5.27
CA ASP A 375 -22.97 2.02 6.38
C ASP A 375 -21.87 2.68 7.23
N ILE A 376 -20.84 3.23 6.57
CA ILE A 376 -19.74 3.95 7.24
C ILE A 376 -20.27 5.18 7.99
N SER A 377 -21.19 5.93 7.37
CA SER A 377 -21.83 7.09 8.01
C SER A 377 -22.63 6.69 9.25
N LYS A 378 -23.41 5.60 9.19
CA LYS A 378 -24.13 5.04 10.35
C LYS A 378 -23.19 4.63 11.47
N ARG A 379 -22.10 3.93 11.15
CA ARG A 379 -21.06 3.54 12.12
C ARG A 379 -20.44 4.77 12.78
N ARG A 380 -20.09 5.78 11.98
CA ARG A 380 -19.54 7.05 12.49
C ARG A 380 -20.51 7.73 13.47
N ILE A 381 -21.79 7.81 13.12
CA ILE A 381 -22.82 8.38 14.00
C ILE A 381 -22.94 7.57 15.29
N SER A 382 -22.96 6.24 15.20
CA SER A 382 -22.99 5.36 16.38
C SER A 382 -21.77 5.57 17.29
N LEU A 383 -20.57 5.67 16.72
CA LEU A 383 -19.34 5.94 17.46
C LEU A 383 -19.36 7.33 18.11
N LYS A 384 -19.80 8.37 17.40
CA LYS A 384 -19.96 9.72 17.97
C LYS A 384 -20.97 9.73 19.12
N ASN A 385 -22.10 9.06 18.94
CA ASN A 385 -23.14 8.96 19.96
C ASN A 385 -22.63 8.22 21.20
N TRP A 386 -21.87 7.12 21.04
CA TRP A 386 -21.24 6.42 22.15
C TRP A 386 -20.17 7.28 22.84
N TRP A 387 -19.33 7.96 22.05
CA TRP A 387 -18.25 8.81 22.55
C TRP A 387 -18.76 10.03 23.32
N GLY A 388 -19.95 10.54 23.00
CA GLY A 388 -20.58 11.66 23.71
C GLY A 388 -19.93 13.03 23.42
N ARG A 389 -20.54 14.08 23.98
CA ARG A 389 -20.08 15.48 23.81
C ARG A 389 -18.88 15.81 24.69
N GLU A 390 -18.13 16.85 24.31
CA GLU A 390 -17.10 17.44 25.17
C GLU A 390 -17.63 17.75 26.58
N GLY A 391 -16.84 17.45 27.61
CA GLY A 391 -17.20 17.65 29.02
C GLY A 391 -18.25 16.69 29.59
N SER A 392 -18.98 15.92 28.76
CA SER A 392 -20.05 15.04 29.24
C SER A 392 -19.53 13.86 30.07
N LEU A 393 -20.33 13.40 31.04
CA LEU A 393 -20.08 12.17 31.80
C LEU A 393 -19.95 10.95 30.88
N GLN A 394 -20.71 10.95 29.78
CA GLN A 394 -20.65 9.91 28.76
C GLN A 394 -19.27 9.84 28.11
N ARG A 395 -18.69 10.98 27.69
CA ARG A 395 -17.34 11.02 27.11
C ARG A 395 -16.26 10.63 28.10
N GLN A 396 -16.43 11.00 29.37
CA GLN A 396 -15.52 10.54 30.43
C GLN A 396 -15.59 9.01 30.60
N ALA A 397 -16.80 8.42 30.59
CA ALA A 397 -16.98 6.97 30.67
C ALA A 397 -16.40 6.24 29.45
N ALA A 398 -16.68 6.72 28.23
CA ALA A 398 -16.14 6.16 26.99
C ALA A 398 -14.61 6.25 26.95
N LYS A 399 -14.03 7.38 27.39
CA LYS A 399 -12.57 7.55 27.50
C LYS A 399 -11.97 6.54 28.49
N LYS A 400 -12.61 6.32 29.65
CA LYS A 400 -12.18 5.29 30.61
C LYS A 400 -12.23 3.90 30.01
N GLU A 401 -13.28 3.56 29.25
CA GLU A 401 -13.42 2.28 28.55
C GLU A 401 -12.29 2.06 27.53
N VAL A 402 -11.95 3.10 26.74
CA VAL A 402 -10.83 3.05 25.79
C VAL A 402 -9.49 2.88 26.50
N ILE A 403 -9.21 3.70 27.53
CA ILE A 403 -7.97 3.61 28.30
C ILE A 403 -7.84 2.22 28.92
N HIS A 404 -8.90 1.73 29.55
CA HIS A 404 -8.93 0.40 30.14
C HIS A 404 -8.63 -0.68 29.08
N GLN A 405 -9.22 -0.61 27.89
CA GLN A 405 -8.88 -1.55 26.83
C GLN A 405 -7.40 -1.45 26.41
N LEU A 406 -6.88 -0.24 26.21
CA LEU A 406 -5.48 -0.02 25.81
C LEU A 406 -4.47 -0.51 26.86
N GLU A 407 -4.84 -0.48 28.14
CA GLU A 407 -4.03 -0.98 29.26
C GLU A 407 -4.01 -2.50 29.36
N ASN A 408 -5.13 -3.17 28.99
CA ASN A 408 -5.33 -4.59 29.27
C ASN A 408 -5.26 -5.50 28.02
N ASP A 409 -5.32 -4.93 26.81
CA ASP A 409 -5.18 -5.68 25.57
C ASP A 409 -3.71 -5.74 25.13
N VAL A 410 -3.12 -6.93 25.18
CA VAL A 410 -1.71 -7.20 24.82
C VAL A 410 -1.37 -6.73 23.40
N LEU A 411 -2.33 -6.75 22.47
CA LEU A 411 -2.09 -6.30 21.09
C LEU A 411 -2.05 -4.77 20.97
N LEU A 412 -2.63 -4.06 21.94
CA LEU A 412 -2.71 -2.60 21.98
C LEU A 412 -1.69 -1.97 22.94
N TYR A 413 -1.18 -2.74 23.88
CA TYR A 413 -0.26 -2.27 24.90
C TYR A 413 1.06 -1.81 24.28
N ALA A 414 1.38 -0.52 24.46
CA ALA A 414 2.65 0.06 24.08
C ALA A 414 3.56 0.00 25.32
N HIS A 415 4.33 -1.10 25.47
CA HIS A 415 5.15 -1.39 26.66
C HIS A 415 5.94 -0.21 27.24
N ASP A 416 6.36 0.74 26.40
CA ASP A 416 7.26 1.84 26.78
C ASP A 416 6.63 3.23 26.74
N LYS A 417 5.32 3.35 26.48
CA LYS A 417 4.62 4.64 26.37
C LYS A 417 3.42 4.71 27.29
N SER A 418 3.11 5.92 27.76
CA SER A 418 1.87 6.16 28.48
C SER A 418 0.69 5.84 27.56
N VAL A 419 -0.36 5.21 28.10
CA VAL A 419 -1.62 4.95 27.37
C VAL A 419 -2.23 6.26 26.84
N LEU A 420 -1.97 7.38 27.51
CA LEU A 420 -2.42 8.70 27.06
C LEU A 420 -1.73 9.17 25.75
N GLU A 421 -0.56 8.62 25.43
CA GLU A 421 0.18 8.92 24.20
C GLU A 421 -0.17 7.97 23.05
N ASN A 422 -0.99 6.94 23.33
CA ASN A 422 -1.40 5.93 22.35
C ASN A 422 -2.06 6.60 21.14
N LYS A 423 -1.66 6.18 19.93
CA LYS A 423 -2.14 6.74 18.68
C LYS A 423 -3.67 6.61 18.52
N TRP A 424 -4.26 5.50 18.95
CA TRP A 424 -5.71 5.28 18.81
C TRP A 424 -6.52 6.23 19.66
N LEU A 425 -6.09 6.49 20.89
CA LEU A 425 -6.76 7.47 21.74
C LEU A 425 -6.75 8.86 21.07
N ARG A 426 -5.60 9.29 20.54
CA ARG A 426 -5.48 10.56 19.80
C ARG A 426 -6.36 10.59 18.55
N MET A 427 -6.39 9.51 17.77
CA MET A 427 -7.25 9.41 16.59
C MET A 427 -8.74 9.44 16.96
N ILE A 428 -9.18 8.70 17.97
CA ILE A 428 -10.57 8.73 18.45
C ILE A 428 -10.96 10.16 18.86
N HIS A 429 -10.11 10.83 19.64
CA HIS A 429 -10.32 12.23 20.02
C HIS A 429 -10.44 13.16 18.80
N PHE A 430 -9.57 13.01 17.81
CA PHE A 430 -9.56 13.84 16.60
C PHE A 430 -10.78 13.59 15.69
N PHE A 431 -11.12 12.33 15.43
CA PHE A 431 -12.16 11.95 14.46
C PHE A 431 -13.59 12.03 15.02
N LEU A 432 -13.75 11.77 16.32
CA LEU A 432 -15.05 11.78 17.00
C LEU A 432 -15.29 13.04 17.82
N GLY A 433 -14.25 13.83 18.10
CA GLY A 433 -14.39 15.12 18.76
C GLY A 433 -15.18 16.11 17.90
N GLU A 434 -15.85 17.05 18.58
CA GLU A 434 -16.32 18.28 17.96
C GLU A 434 -15.11 19.20 17.77
N VAL A 435 -14.24 18.88 16.80
CA VAL A 435 -13.37 19.93 16.27
C VAL A 435 -14.31 20.86 15.53
N THR A 436 -14.83 21.86 16.21
CA THR A 436 -15.25 23.09 15.56
C THR A 436 -14.01 23.58 14.84
N CYS A 437 -13.91 23.26 13.54
CA CYS A 437 -13.08 24.05 12.65
C CYS A 437 -13.65 25.46 12.75
N ALA A 438 -13.14 26.24 13.71
CA ALA A 438 -13.19 27.68 13.60
C ALA A 438 -12.55 27.94 12.24
N THR A 439 -13.38 28.32 11.28
CA THR A 439 -12.98 28.70 9.93
C THR A 439 -11.91 29.78 10.07
N HIS A 440 -10.65 29.40 9.83
CA HIS A 440 -9.53 30.30 9.68
C HIS A 440 -9.32 30.62 8.21
#